data_AF-A0A0V1J4H7-F1
#
_entry.id   AF-A0A0V1J4H7-F1
#
_cell.length_a   1.000
_cell.length_b   1.000
_cell.length_c   1.000
_cell.angle_alpha   90.00
_cell.angle_beta   90.00
_cell.angle_gamma   90.00
#
_symmetry.space_group_name_H-M   'P 1'
#
loop_
_entity.id
_entity.type
_entity.pdbx_description
1 polymer ?
#
loop_
_entity_poly.entity_id
_entity_poly.type
_entity_poly.pdbx_seq_one_letter_code
_entity_poly.pdbx_strand_id
1 'polypeptide(L)'
;MELGVLVLNCPCLAKDLKHIFASYWNLASQPHLSLNNKSMCFSKRDDMLISETDINHKTPLTVQYKGVDTDVYIAASPTSLNTVGRTWDLEAIVSAISSAKRFIYIHVMDFIPMVLYKKPRNYWPVIDTALRKAVIESGVELKILVAALHFVKENLAFLKSLQAINGCSTKGSVEIKIFNVPAITAFQRQIARDRRTHNKFMVTENTVIIGTSNWSGDYFTTTTGLALVSHQNGLNRPFVDSIREIFLRDWKCSYAHALSTYIQHCLENNNNSNMCENSKT
;
A
#
# COMPACT_ATOMS: atom_id res chain seq x y z
N MET A 1 9.19 0.50 -11.26
CA MET A 1 8.88 1.92 -10.93
C MET A 1 8.57 2.00 -9.46
N GLU A 2 9.20 2.95 -8.75
CA GLU A 2 9.01 3.16 -7.31
C GLU A 2 8.84 4.63 -7.00
N LEU A 3 8.20 4.92 -5.86
CA LEU A 3 7.99 6.27 -5.33
C LEU A 3 8.65 6.34 -3.95
N GLY A 4 9.49 7.34 -3.76
CA GLY A 4 10.14 7.62 -2.47
C GLY A 4 9.85 9.03 -2.01
N VAL A 5 10.03 9.27 -0.71
CA VAL A 5 9.94 10.59 -0.09
C VAL A 5 11.28 10.94 0.53
N LEU A 6 11.81 12.10 0.20
CA LEU A 6 12.97 12.69 0.85
C LEU A 6 12.51 13.75 1.84
N VAL A 7 12.80 13.53 3.12
CA VAL A 7 12.55 14.52 4.18
C VAL A 7 13.89 15.08 4.64
N LEU A 8 14.04 16.40 4.56
CA LEU A 8 15.25 17.12 4.93
C LEU A 8 15.01 17.96 6.19
N ASN A 9 16.06 18.15 6.99
CA ASN A 9 16.04 19.04 8.16
C ASN A 9 14.94 18.72 9.20
N CYS A 10 14.55 17.45 9.32
CA CYS A 10 13.52 17.00 10.26
C CYS A 10 14.08 15.96 11.25
N PRO A 11 14.91 16.38 12.23
CA PRO A 11 15.56 15.45 13.17
C PRO A 11 14.55 14.65 14.02
N CYS A 12 13.37 15.21 14.29
CA CYS A 12 12.30 14.50 15.02
C CYS A 12 11.84 13.24 14.28
N LEU A 13 11.49 13.38 13.00
CA LEU A 13 11.07 12.25 12.16
C LEU A 13 12.21 11.26 11.91
N ALA A 14 13.44 11.74 11.75
CA ALA A 14 14.61 10.89 11.59
C ALA A 14 14.89 10.04 12.85
N LYS A 15 14.79 10.65 14.05
CA LYS A 15 14.92 9.94 15.32
C LYS A 15 13.80 8.92 15.50
N ASP A 16 12.57 9.29 15.16
CA ASP A 16 11.41 8.43 15.23
C ASP A 16 11.55 7.18 14.33
N LEU A 17 12.00 7.36 13.09
CA LEU A 17 12.31 6.26 12.18
C LEU A 17 13.47 5.39 12.68
N LYS A 18 14.51 5.99 13.28
CA LYS A 18 15.64 5.26 13.87
C LYS A 18 15.19 4.28 14.95
N HIS A 19 14.18 4.62 15.76
CA HIS A 19 13.64 3.71 16.77
C HIS A 19 13.06 2.43 16.15
N ILE A 20 12.41 2.55 14.98
CA ILE A 20 11.85 1.39 14.28
C ILE A 20 12.98 0.47 13.78
N PHE A 21 14.02 1.04 13.16
CA PHE A 21 15.18 0.26 12.72
C PHE A 21 15.95 -0.38 13.88
N ALA A 22 16.03 0.29 15.03
CA ALA A 22 16.63 -0.29 16.22
C ALA A 22 15.88 -1.54 16.70
N SER A 23 14.54 -1.54 16.65
CA SER A 23 13.72 -2.72 16.95
C SER A 23 14.08 -3.90 16.03
N TYR A 24 14.24 -3.65 14.73
CA TYR A 24 14.62 -4.68 13.76
C TYR A 24 16.04 -5.19 14.00
N TRP A 25 16.99 -4.32 14.30
CA TRP A 25 18.38 -4.70 14.59
C TRP A 25 18.49 -5.53 15.87
N ASN A 26 17.75 -5.14 16.91
CA ASN A 26 17.68 -5.88 18.16
C ASN A 26 17.14 -7.29 17.93
N LEU A 27 16.05 -7.44 17.16
CA LEU A 27 15.51 -8.74 16.79
C LEU A 27 16.53 -9.60 16.04
N ALA A 28 17.26 -9.02 15.08
CA ALA A 28 18.27 -9.73 14.30
C ALA A 28 19.50 -10.15 15.12
N SER A 29 19.83 -9.39 16.17
CA SER A 29 21.00 -9.62 17.02
C SER A 29 20.83 -10.73 18.07
N GLN A 30 19.63 -11.30 18.24
CA GLN A 30 19.39 -12.31 19.27
C GLN A 30 19.97 -13.69 18.90
N PRO A 31 20.98 -14.20 19.64
CA PRO A 31 21.70 -15.43 19.28
C PRO A 31 20.91 -16.74 19.47
N HIS A 32 19.68 -16.69 20.00
CA HIS A 32 18.87 -17.86 20.33
C HIS A 32 17.76 -18.23 19.32
N LEU A 33 17.67 -17.54 18.18
CA LEU A 33 16.79 -17.94 17.07
C LEU A 33 17.42 -19.07 16.23
N SER A 34 18.07 -20.04 16.88
CA SER A 34 18.42 -21.31 16.25
C SER A 34 17.12 -22.06 15.95
N LEU A 35 16.95 -22.45 14.69
CA LEU A 35 15.73 -22.97 14.06
C LEU A 35 15.14 -24.27 14.65
N ASN A 36 15.56 -24.72 15.83
CA ASN A 36 15.21 -26.02 16.41
C ASN A 36 14.23 -25.98 17.60
N ASN A 37 13.91 -24.82 18.17
CA ASN A 37 12.90 -24.74 19.23
C ASN A 37 11.61 -24.05 18.74
N LYS A 38 10.68 -24.86 18.23
CA LYS A 38 9.32 -24.49 17.80
C LYS A 38 8.41 -23.95 18.92
N SER A 39 8.92 -23.72 20.12
CA SER A 39 8.15 -23.24 21.26
C SER A 39 8.94 -22.24 22.10
N MET A 40 9.16 -21.04 21.58
CA MET A 40 9.40 -19.88 22.45
C MET A 40 8.48 -18.75 22.00
N CYS A 41 7.24 -18.82 22.48
CA CYS A 41 6.45 -17.62 22.72
C CYS A 41 7.25 -16.74 23.69
N PHE A 42 7.69 -15.58 23.20
CA PHE A 42 8.24 -14.43 23.90
C PHE A 42 8.16 -14.49 25.44
N SER A 43 9.14 -15.14 26.08
CA SER A 43 9.31 -15.11 27.53
C SER A 43 10.53 -14.28 27.89
N LYS A 44 10.24 -13.00 28.15
CA LYS A 44 11.00 -11.92 28.82
C LYS A 44 10.98 -10.65 27.95
N ARG A 45 9.94 -9.84 28.19
CA ARG A 45 9.70 -8.54 27.55
C ARG A 45 10.63 -7.43 28.07
N ASP A 46 11.41 -7.69 29.11
CA ASP A 46 11.96 -6.61 29.94
C ASP A 46 13.27 -5.98 29.44
N ASP A 47 13.93 -6.56 28.42
CA ASP A 47 15.16 -5.98 27.82
C ASP A 47 15.02 -5.61 26.34
N MET A 48 13.82 -5.73 25.76
CA MET A 48 13.56 -5.07 24.49
C MET A 48 13.26 -3.62 24.84
N LEU A 49 14.23 -2.71 24.68
CA LEU A 49 14.01 -1.26 24.76
C LEU A 49 12.93 -0.88 23.73
N ILE A 50 11.67 -1.05 24.08
CA ILE A 50 10.51 -0.59 23.32
C ILE A 50 10.50 0.92 23.56
N SER A 51 11.31 1.64 22.80
CA SER A 51 11.33 3.10 22.84
C SER A 51 9.93 3.59 22.49
N GLU A 52 9.23 4.23 23.40
CA GLU A 52 7.91 4.81 23.11
C GLU A 52 8.03 5.90 22.03
N THR A 53 6.94 6.18 21.32
CA THR A 53 6.83 7.33 20.43
C THR A 53 5.55 8.09 20.68
N ASP A 54 5.69 9.41 20.84
CA ASP A 54 4.57 10.33 20.90
C ASP A 54 4.12 10.81 19.51
N ILE A 55 4.79 10.38 18.42
CA ILE A 55 4.45 10.76 17.05
C ILE A 55 3.57 9.67 16.42
N ASN A 56 2.28 9.94 16.27
CA ASN A 56 1.28 8.97 15.81
C ASN A 56 0.05 9.68 15.20
N HIS A 57 -1.00 8.92 14.84
CA HIS A 57 -2.20 9.49 14.23
C HIS A 57 -2.98 10.49 15.13
N LYS A 58 -2.82 10.43 16.46
CA LYS A 58 -3.47 11.36 17.40
C LYS A 58 -2.62 12.60 17.64
N THR A 59 -1.31 12.42 17.65
CA THR A 59 -0.30 13.46 17.90
C THR A 59 0.73 13.44 16.77
N PRO A 60 0.36 13.86 15.54
CA PRO A 60 1.28 13.89 14.42
C PRO A 60 2.31 15.00 14.59
N LEU A 61 3.45 14.87 13.90
CA LEU A 61 4.43 15.94 13.82
C LEU A 61 4.01 16.92 12.71
N THR A 62 3.79 18.19 13.05
CA THR A 62 3.51 19.22 12.03
C THR A 62 4.83 19.74 11.43
N VAL A 63 4.94 19.67 10.11
CA VAL A 63 6.08 20.21 9.34
C VAL A 63 5.60 21.20 8.27
N GLN A 64 6.49 22.08 7.80
CA GLN A 64 6.20 23.00 6.69
C GLN A 64 6.53 22.34 5.35
N TYR A 65 5.55 22.20 4.47
CA TYR A 65 5.78 21.80 3.08
C TYR A 65 5.21 22.85 2.13
N LYS A 66 6.10 23.54 1.39
CA LYS A 66 5.75 24.65 0.48
C LYS A 66 4.85 25.71 1.15
N GLY A 67 5.14 26.04 2.42
CA GLY A 67 4.41 27.04 3.19
C GLY A 67 3.04 26.59 3.73
N VAL A 68 2.77 25.28 3.73
CA VAL A 68 1.55 24.69 4.29
C VAL A 68 1.91 23.76 5.44
N ASP A 69 1.22 23.94 6.57
CA ASP A 69 1.24 23.02 7.71
C ASP A 69 0.83 21.63 7.26
N THR A 70 1.72 20.67 7.47
CA THR A 70 1.58 19.30 7.00
C THR A 70 1.83 18.38 8.19
N ASP A 71 0.77 17.74 8.66
CA ASP A 71 0.88 16.76 9.73
C ASP A 71 1.46 15.46 9.15
N VAL A 72 2.50 14.92 9.79
CA VAL A 72 3.18 13.71 9.35
C VAL A 72 3.46 12.76 10.50
N TYR A 73 3.36 11.47 10.24
CA TYR A 73 3.83 10.42 11.14
C TYR A 73 4.19 9.16 10.35
N ILE A 74 4.94 8.26 10.99
CA ILE A 74 5.29 6.96 10.41
C ILE A 74 4.39 5.90 11.03
N ALA A 75 3.74 5.10 10.20
CA ALA A 75 3.02 3.89 10.60
C ALA A 75 3.88 2.65 10.29
N ALA A 76 3.70 1.59 11.06
CA ALA A 76 4.52 0.39 10.92
C ALA A 76 3.72 -0.90 11.14
N SER A 77 4.19 -1.98 10.53
CA SER A 77 3.75 -3.37 10.72
C SER A 77 4.94 -4.30 10.93
N PRO A 78 4.73 -5.47 11.56
CA PRO A 78 3.53 -5.88 12.27
C PRO A 78 3.45 -5.22 13.66
N THR A 79 2.26 -5.21 14.27
CA THR A 79 2.06 -4.60 15.61
C THR A 79 2.94 -5.19 16.71
N SER A 80 3.37 -6.45 16.56
CA SER A 80 4.28 -7.11 17.51
C SER A 80 5.69 -6.51 17.56
N LEU A 81 6.11 -5.78 16.53
CA LEU A 81 7.41 -5.09 16.46
C LEU A 81 7.30 -3.58 16.59
N ASN A 82 6.07 -3.07 16.74
CA ASN A 82 5.81 -1.65 16.90
C ASN A 82 6.19 -1.18 18.30
N THR A 83 6.73 0.04 18.37
CA THR A 83 6.93 0.73 19.63
C THR A 83 5.60 1.12 20.28
N VAL A 84 5.56 1.27 21.61
CA VAL A 84 4.37 1.82 22.30
C VAL A 84 4.04 3.18 21.69
N GLY A 85 2.76 3.40 21.37
CA GLY A 85 2.27 4.62 20.71
C GLY A 85 2.34 4.62 19.17
N ARG A 86 3.10 3.73 18.54
CA ARG A 86 3.21 3.66 17.07
C ARG A 86 1.88 3.24 16.44
N THR A 87 1.43 4.03 15.46
CA THR A 87 0.24 3.68 14.66
C THR A 87 0.51 2.46 13.79
N TRP A 88 -0.45 1.53 13.76
CA TRP A 88 -0.38 0.37 12.87
C TRP A 88 -0.61 0.81 11.43
N ASP A 89 0.22 0.34 10.50
CA ASP A 89 0.09 0.65 9.06
C ASP A 89 -1.33 0.35 8.53
N LEU A 90 -1.90 -0.81 8.91
CA LEU A 90 -3.28 -1.15 8.53
C LEU A 90 -4.31 -0.16 9.06
N GLU A 91 -4.16 0.27 10.31
CA GLU A 91 -5.06 1.22 10.96
C GLU A 91 -5.02 2.58 10.25
N ALA A 92 -3.83 3.05 9.87
CA ALA A 92 -3.68 4.28 9.11
C ALA A 92 -4.40 4.21 7.75
N ILE A 93 -4.24 3.11 7.01
CA ILE A 93 -4.91 2.90 5.72
C ILE A 93 -6.43 2.87 5.90
N VAL A 94 -6.94 2.06 6.83
CA VAL A 94 -8.39 1.92 7.05
C VAL A 94 -9.00 3.24 7.50
N SER A 95 -8.35 3.97 8.41
CA SER A 95 -8.80 5.28 8.91
C SER A 95 -8.87 6.33 7.80
N ALA A 96 -7.88 6.36 6.90
CA ALA A 96 -7.88 7.26 5.76
C ALA A 96 -8.99 6.92 4.75
N ILE A 97 -9.26 5.62 4.51
CA ILE A 97 -10.36 5.17 3.66
C ILE A 97 -11.72 5.58 4.24
N SER A 98 -11.95 5.33 5.54
CA SER A 98 -13.23 5.66 6.18
C SER A 98 -13.46 7.16 6.35
N SER A 99 -12.38 7.95 6.39
CA SER A 99 -12.47 9.41 6.49
C SER A 99 -12.69 10.10 5.13
N ALA A 100 -12.33 9.45 4.01
CA ALA A 100 -12.45 10.03 2.68
C ALA A 100 -13.89 10.38 2.31
N LYS A 101 -14.08 11.53 1.66
CA LYS A 101 -15.37 12.08 1.26
C LYS A 101 -15.51 12.29 -0.23
N ARG A 102 -14.40 12.35 -0.98
CA ARG A 102 -14.44 12.69 -2.41
C ARG A 102 -13.86 11.61 -3.28
N PHE A 103 -12.61 11.23 -3.04
CA PHE A 103 -11.93 10.23 -3.83
C PHE A 103 -10.93 9.43 -2.99
N ILE A 104 -10.67 8.21 -3.43
CA ILE A 104 -9.57 7.36 -2.98
C ILE A 104 -8.85 6.85 -4.22
N TYR A 105 -7.59 7.25 -4.38
CA TYR A 105 -6.74 6.82 -5.49
C TYR A 105 -5.60 5.96 -4.95
N ILE A 106 -5.45 4.75 -5.47
CA ILE A 106 -4.51 3.75 -4.95
C ILE A 106 -3.63 3.24 -6.09
N HIS A 107 -2.31 3.31 -5.91
CA HIS A 107 -1.35 2.63 -6.77
C HIS A 107 -0.64 1.56 -5.93
N VAL A 108 -0.91 0.29 -6.24
CA VAL A 108 -0.36 -0.86 -5.50
C VAL A 108 0.15 -1.92 -6.46
N MET A 109 1.08 -2.75 -6.02
CA MET A 109 1.50 -3.92 -6.82
C MET A 109 0.50 -5.07 -6.69
N ASP A 110 0.03 -5.36 -5.47
CA ASP A 110 -0.97 -6.39 -5.21
C ASP A 110 -2.14 -5.88 -4.38
N PHE A 111 -3.34 -6.21 -4.82
CA PHE A 111 -4.57 -6.11 -4.05
C PHE A 111 -5.18 -7.50 -3.90
N ILE A 112 -4.87 -8.16 -2.77
CA ILE A 112 -5.28 -9.53 -2.52
C ILE A 112 -5.78 -9.63 -1.08
N PRO A 113 -7.10 -9.52 -0.84
CA PRO A 113 -7.77 -9.69 0.46
C PRO A 113 -7.65 -11.11 1.08
N MET A 114 -6.43 -11.61 1.22
CA MET A 114 -6.09 -12.92 1.76
C MET A 114 -4.76 -12.85 2.52
N VAL A 115 -4.52 -13.87 3.35
CA VAL A 115 -3.20 -14.24 3.87
C VAL A 115 -2.65 -15.36 2.99
N LEU A 116 -1.61 -15.07 2.20
CA LEU A 116 -1.11 -15.88 1.08
C LEU A 116 -0.11 -16.95 1.51
N TYR A 117 0.72 -16.64 2.50
CA TYR A 117 1.87 -17.47 2.88
C TYR A 117 1.56 -18.39 4.07
N LYS A 118 0.41 -18.19 4.72
CA LYS A 118 -0.12 -19.14 5.71
C LYS A 118 -0.82 -20.32 5.03
N LYS A 119 -0.64 -21.52 5.59
CA LYS A 119 -1.35 -22.74 5.20
C LYS A 119 -2.24 -23.23 6.36
N PRO A 120 -3.56 -23.41 6.17
CA PRO A 120 -4.33 -23.03 4.98
C PRO A 120 -4.34 -21.51 4.76
N ARG A 121 -4.53 -21.09 3.51
CA ARG A 121 -4.74 -19.68 3.16
C ARG A 121 -6.05 -19.20 3.78
N ASN A 122 -6.06 -17.97 4.29
CA ASN A 122 -7.24 -17.41 4.96
C ASN A 122 -7.74 -16.17 4.20
N TYR A 123 -9.05 -15.99 4.19
CA TYR A 123 -9.65 -14.74 3.74
C TYR A 123 -9.36 -13.63 4.74
N TRP A 124 -9.01 -12.44 4.25
CA TRP A 124 -8.67 -11.28 5.06
C TRP A 124 -9.26 -10.01 4.43
N PRO A 125 -10.48 -9.62 4.83
CA PRO A 125 -11.29 -8.65 4.09
C PRO A 125 -11.06 -7.20 4.49
N VAL A 126 -10.10 -6.88 5.35
CA VAL A 126 -10.11 -5.63 6.12
C VAL A 126 -10.11 -4.39 5.20
N ILE A 127 -9.14 -4.29 4.29
CA ILE A 127 -9.06 -3.17 3.35
C ILE A 127 -10.18 -3.23 2.31
N ASP A 128 -10.49 -4.42 1.77
CA ASP A 128 -11.57 -4.59 0.77
C ASP A 128 -12.93 -4.14 1.31
N THR A 129 -13.25 -4.50 2.55
CA THR A 129 -14.47 -4.08 3.25
C THR A 129 -14.49 -2.57 3.41
N ALA A 130 -13.39 -1.96 3.84
CA ALA A 130 -13.29 -0.51 4.01
C ALA A 130 -13.54 0.23 2.68
N LEU A 131 -12.95 -0.24 1.58
CA LEU A 131 -13.15 0.34 0.24
C LEU A 131 -14.60 0.23 -0.24
N ARG A 132 -15.21 -0.96 -0.08
CA ARG A 132 -16.62 -1.16 -0.45
C ARG A 132 -17.54 -0.23 0.34
N LYS A 133 -17.30 -0.06 1.64
CA LYS A 133 -18.06 0.89 2.47
C LYS A 133 -17.86 2.33 2.01
N ALA A 134 -16.63 2.76 1.73
CA ALA A 134 -16.37 4.12 1.25
C ALA A 134 -17.13 4.43 -0.06
N VAL A 135 -17.18 3.48 -0.98
CA VAL A 135 -17.92 3.64 -2.25
C VAL A 135 -19.43 3.63 -2.02
N ILE A 136 -19.95 2.63 -1.31
CA ILE A 136 -21.40 2.40 -1.18
C ILE A 136 -22.03 3.41 -0.22
N GLU A 137 -21.47 3.54 0.99
CA GLU A 137 -22.06 4.31 2.09
C GLU A 137 -21.66 5.79 2.00
N SER A 138 -20.42 6.09 1.60
CA SER A 138 -19.90 7.46 1.57
C SER A 138 -19.91 8.10 0.17
N GLY A 139 -20.22 7.34 -0.89
CA GLY A 139 -20.32 7.86 -2.25
C GLY A 139 -18.99 8.34 -2.84
N VAL A 140 -17.88 7.70 -2.45
CA VAL A 140 -16.52 8.08 -2.85
C VAL A 140 -16.17 7.54 -4.24
N GLU A 141 -15.45 8.33 -5.04
CA GLU A 141 -14.81 7.86 -6.28
C GLU A 141 -13.56 7.03 -5.96
N LEU A 142 -13.57 5.76 -6.35
CA LEU A 142 -12.45 4.84 -6.16
C LEU A 142 -11.73 4.57 -7.49
N LYS A 143 -10.42 4.87 -7.54
CA LYS A 143 -9.54 4.48 -8.64
C LYS A 143 -8.39 3.62 -8.13
N ILE A 144 -8.22 2.42 -8.68
CA ILE A 144 -7.13 1.51 -8.30
C ILE A 144 -6.28 1.18 -9.52
N LEU A 145 -5.00 1.48 -9.43
CA LEU A 145 -3.98 1.13 -10.40
C LEU A 145 -3.12 0.00 -9.83
N VAL A 146 -3.19 -1.18 -10.45
CA VAL A 146 -2.50 -2.40 -9.97
C VAL A 146 -1.43 -2.84 -10.95
N ALA A 147 -0.27 -3.30 -10.46
CA ALA A 147 0.77 -3.86 -11.31
C ALA A 147 0.30 -5.09 -12.09
N ALA A 148 0.78 -5.25 -13.33
CA ALA A 148 0.67 -6.52 -14.04
C ALA A 148 1.51 -7.63 -13.36
N LEU A 149 0.99 -8.87 -13.42
CA LEU A 149 1.71 -10.15 -13.20
C LEU A 149 2.12 -10.66 -11.82
N HIS A 150 1.68 -10.12 -10.69
CA HIS A 150 1.86 -10.81 -9.42
C HIS A 150 0.54 -11.49 -9.01
N PHE A 151 0.59 -12.75 -8.55
CA PHE A 151 -0.60 -13.57 -8.22
C PHE A 151 -1.82 -13.33 -9.14
N VAL A 152 -1.64 -13.55 -10.45
CA VAL A 152 -2.59 -13.11 -11.49
C VAL A 152 -4.02 -13.58 -11.19
N LYS A 153 -4.19 -14.86 -10.83
CA LYS A 153 -5.50 -15.44 -10.55
C LYS A 153 -6.17 -14.75 -9.37
N GLU A 154 -5.48 -14.64 -8.23
CA GLU A 154 -6.02 -14.07 -7.01
C GLU A 154 -6.30 -12.56 -7.15
N ASN A 155 -5.33 -11.76 -7.64
CA ASN A 155 -5.51 -10.33 -7.87
C ASN A 155 -6.75 -10.08 -8.74
N LEU A 156 -6.85 -10.74 -9.90
CA LEU A 156 -7.95 -10.50 -10.83
C LEU A 156 -9.30 -10.93 -10.27
N ALA A 157 -9.37 -12.00 -9.49
CA ALA A 157 -10.62 -12.42 -8.87
C ALA A 157 -11.18 -11.33 -7.92
N PHE A 158 -10.32 -10.77 -7.05
CA PHE A 158 -10.75 -9.74 -6.11
C PHE A 158 -10.96 -8.38 -6.78
N LEU A 159 -10.12 -8.01 -7.75
CA LEU A 159 -10.32 -6.77 -8.52
C LEU A 159 -11.62 -6.82 -9.34
N LYS A 160 -11.95 -7.95 -9.98
CA LYS A 160 -13.25 -8.13 -10.64
C LYS A 160 -14.41 -7.97 -9.65
N SER A 161 -14.31 -8.61 -8.49
CA SER A 161 -15.33 -8.54 -7.43
C SER A 161 -15.51 -7.12 -6.88
N LEU A 162 -14.43 -6.35 -6.76
CA LEU A 162 -14.49 -4.97 -6.31
C LEU A 162 -15.02 -4.05 -7.42
N GLN A 163 -14.62 -4.23 -8.67
CA GLN A 163 -15.16 -3.41 -9.78
C GLN A 163 -16.64 -3.68 -10.04
N ALA A 164 -17.13 -4.89 -9.75
CA ALA A 164 -18.53 -5.26 -9.94
C ALA A 164 -19.52 -4.44 -9.08
N ILE A 165 -19.05 -3.76 -8.00
CA ILE A 165 -19.90 -2.85 -7.23
C ILE A 165 -20.02 -1.45 -7.84
N ASN A 166 -19.33 -1.18 -8.95
CA ASN A 166 -19.51 0.07 -9.68
C ASN A 166 -20.97 0.21 -10.12
N GLY A 167 -21.61 1.34 -9.80
CA GLY A 167 -23.03 1.56 -10.05
C GLY A 167 -23.98 1.07 -8.94
N CYS A 168 -23.47 0.42 -7.89
CA CYS A 168 -24.28 0.11 -6.68
C CYS A 168 -24.53 1.34 -5.79
N SER A 169 -23.87 2.47 -6.06
CA SER A 169 -24.08 3.77 -5.40
C SER A 169 -24.45 4.81 -6.44
N THR A 170 -25.33 5.75 -6.09
CA THR A 170 -25.67 6.88 -6.98
C THR A 170 -24.57 7.93 -7.07
N LYS A 171 -23.66 7.96 -6.09
CA LYS A 171 -22.56 8.94 -5.99
C LYS A 171 -21.18 8.30 -6.13
N GLY A 172 -21.01 7.09 -5.60
CA GLY A 172 -19.73 6.38 -5.64
C GLY A 172 -19.47 5.69 -6.98
N SER A 173 -18.20 5.50 -7.31
CA SER A 173 -17.77 4.81 -8.52
C SER A 173 -16.51 3.99 -8.26
N VAL A 174 -16.31 2.93 -9.06
CA VAL A 174 -15.11 2.10 -9.01
C VAL A 174 -14.54 1.93 -10.40
N GLU A 175 -13.32 2.41 -10.61
CA GLU A 175 -12.55 2.18 -11.82
C GLU A 175 -11.23 1.50 -11.45
N ILE A 176 -10.90 0.42 -12.17
CA ILE A 176 -9.67 -0.35 -11.94
C ILE A 176 -8.90 -0.47 -13.25
N LYS A 177 -7.59 -0.22 -13.18
CA LYS A 177 -6.66 -0.38 -14.29
C LYS A 177 -5.47 -1.23 -13.90
N ILE A 178 -4.96 -1.98 -14.88
CA ILE A 178 -3.72 -2.74 -14.80
C ILE A 178 -2.60 -1.94 -15.44
N PHE A 179 -1.53 -1.71 -14.68
CA PHE A 179 -0.34 -1.00 -15.12
C PHE A 179 0.72 -1.98 -15.61
N ASN A 180 1.00 -1.93 -16.91
CA ASN A 180 1.98 -2.78 -17.56
C ASN A 180 3.19 -1.95 -18.03
N VAL A 181 4.32 -2.04 -17.31
CA VAL A 181 5.54 -1.28 -17.65
C VAL A 181 6.03 -1.72 -19.03
N PRO A 182 6.22 -0.89 -20.06
CA PRO A 182 6.50 -1.36 -21.42
C PRO A 182 7.79 -2.21 -21.53
N ALA A 183 7.79 -3.21 -22.42
CA ALA A 183 8.98 -3.91 -22.87
C ALA A 183 9.27 -3.57 -24.34
N ILE A 184 10.32 -2.78 -24.57
CA ILE A 184 10.71 -2.29 -25.90
C ILE A 184 11.57 -3.34 -26.63
N THR A 185 12.42 -4.07 -25.90
CA THR A 185 13.30 -5.10 -26.47
C THR A 185 12.86 -6.52 -26.14
N ALA A 186 13.29 -7.49 -26.95
CA ALA A 186 13.06 -8.91 -26.66
C ALA A 186 13.70 -9.33 -25.32
N PHE A 187 14.86 -8.78 -24.98
CA PHE A 187 15.51 -8.97 -23.69
C PHE A 187 14.63 -8.44 -22.53
N GLN A 188 14.07 -7.24 -22.65
CA GLN A 188 13.16 -6.69 -21.63
C GLN A 188 11.91 -7.56 -21.44
N ARG A 189 11.41 -8.20 -22.49
CA ARG A 189 10.28 -9.17 -22.41
C ARG A 189 10.64 -10.44 -21.62
N GLN A 190 11.92 -10.75 -21.46
CA GLN A 190 12.39 -11.88 -20.64
C GLN A 190 12.57 -11.49 -19.16
N ILE A 191 12.63 -10.19 -18.85
CA ILE A 191 12.72 -9.68 -17.47
C ILE A 191 11.31 -9.59 -16.85
N ALA A 192 10.71 -10.74 -16.58
CA ALA A 192 9.32 -10.83 -16.12
C ALA A 192 9.08 -10.42 -14.65
N ARG A 193 10.14 -10.39 -13.83
CA ARG A 193 10.05 -10.04 -12.40
C ARG A 193 10.21 -8.54 -12.17
N ASP A 194 11.20 -7.91 -12.81
CA ASP A 194 11.60 -6.55 -12.46
C ASP A 194 10.85 -5.48 -13.25
N ARG A 195 10.13 -5.87 -14.30
CA ARG A 195 9.30 -4.99 -15.15
C ARG A 195 7.94 -4.69 -14.52
N ARG A 196 7.94 -4.31 -13.23
CA ARG A 196 6.72 -4.06 -12.45
C ARG A 196 6.75 -2.68 -11.80
N THR A 197 5.56 -2.11 -11.65
CA THR A 197 5.40 -1.02 -10.70
C THR A 197 5.41 -1.61 -9.29
N HIS A 198 6.29 -1.08 -8.46
CA HIS A 198 6.47 -1.42 -7.06
C HIS A 198 5.98 -0.30 -6.14
N ASN A 199 5.14 0.61 -6.65
CA ASN A 199 4.45 1.59 -5.83
C ASN A 199 3.47 0.92 -4.86
N LYS A 200 3.37 1.47 -3.64
CA LYS A 200 2.28 1.23 -2.69
C LYS A 200 1.94 2.58 -2.04
N PHE A 201 1.07 3.34 -2.70
CA PHE A 201 0.59 4.60 -2.12
C PHE A 201 -0.91 4.78 -2.33
N MET A 202 -1.51 5.55 -1.44
CA MET A 202 -2.89 5.97 -1.49
C MET A 202 -2.97 7.48 -1.26
N VAL A 203 -3.88 8.14 -1.98
CA VAL A 203 -4.17 9.56 -1.79
C VAL A 203 -5.68 9.81 -1.79
N THR A 204 -6.13 10.60 -0.83
CA THR A 204 -7.51 11.13 -0.71
C THR A 204 -7.50 12.64 -0.90
N GLU A 205 -8.60 13.33 -0.63
CA GLU A 205 -8.63 14.80 -0.69
C GLU A 205 -7.75 15.50 0.35
N ASN A 206 -7.28 14.82 1.39
CA ASN A 206 -6.49 15.45 2.46
C ASN A 206 -5.40 14.55 3.04
N THR A 207 -5.36 13.26 2.69
CA THR A 207 -4.41 12.31 3.26
C THR A 207 -3.60 11.62 2.17
N VAL A 208 -2.31 11.50 2.40
CA VAL A 208 -1.35 10.73 1.60
C VAL A 208 -0.78 9.63 2.48
N ILE A 209 -0.74 8.41 1.95
CA ILE A 209 -0.02 7.27 2.54
C ILE A 209 0.94 6.74 1.49
N ILE A 210 2.24 6.72 1.79
CA ILE A 210 3.27 6.13 0.94
C ILE A 210 3.97 5.07 1.77
N GLY A 211 3.87 3.80 1.37
CA GLY A 211 4.40 2.69 2.16
C GLY A 211 5.09 1.62 1.35
N THR A 212 5.50 0.57 2.05
CA THR A 212 6.22 -0.59 1.50
C THR A 212 5.33 -1.83 1.39
N SER A 213 4.17 -1.81 2.04
CA SER A 213 3.26 -2.95 2.19
C SER A 213 2.36 -3.14 0.96
N ASN A 214 2.41 -4.32 0.35
CA ASN A 214 1.36 -4.75 -0.57
C ASN A 214 0.04 -4.97 0.18
N TRP A 215 -1.09 -4.89 -0.52
CA TRP A 215 -2.40 -4.93 0.13
C TRP A 215 -2.92 -6.36 0.24
N SER A 216 -2.16 -7.18 0.98
CA SER A 216 -2.52 -8.52 1.45
C SER A 216 -2.23 -8.68 2.94
N GLY A 217 -2.93 -9.60 3.60
CA GLY A 217 -2.93 -9.68 5.06
C GLY A 217 -1.56 -9.96 5.69
N ASP A 218 -0.68 -10.70 5.00
CA ASP A 218 0.67 -11.02 5.50
C ASP A 218 1.54 -9.76 5.70
N TYR A 219 1.34 -8.72 4.88
CA TYR A 219 2.12 -7.48 4.99
C TYR A 219 1.80 -6.66 6.24
N PHE A 220 0.61 -6.84 6.80
CA PHE A 220 0.17 -6.12 7.99
C PHE A 220 0.31 -6.94 9.28
N THR A 221 0.46 -8.26 9.17
CA THR A 221 0.40 -9.18 10.31
C THR A 221 1.69 -9.96 10.57
N THR A 222 2.49 -10.25 9.54
CA THR A 222 3.66 -11.13 9.67
C THR A 222 4.92 -10.60 9.00
N THR A 223 4.82 -9.54 8.19
CA THR A 223 5.95 -8.93 7.48
C THR A 223 6.22 -7.53 8.03
N THR A 224 7.49 -7.14 8.07
CA THR A 224 7.87 -5.77 8.42
C THR A 224 7.56 -4.81 7.27
N GLY A 225 6.94 -3.68 7.60
CA GLY A 225 6.57 -2.67 6.62
C GLY A 225 6.40 -1.30 7.28
N LEU A 226 6.66 -0.26 6.51
CA LEU A 226 6.57 1.14 6.94
C LEU A 226 5.71 1.93 5.97
N ALA A 227 5.02 2.94 6.49
CA ALA A 227 4.35 3.95 5.70
C ALA A 227 4.55 5.34 6.28
N LEU A 228 4.89 6.30 5.42
CA LEU A 228 4.75 7.71 5.73
C LEU A 228 3.29 8.11 5.51
N VAL A 229 2.66 8.63 6.56
CA VAL A 229 1.33 9.21 6.49
C VAL A 229 1.45 10.71 6.60
N SER A 230 0.77 11.43 5.72
CA SER A 230 0.73 12.88 5.71
C SER A 230 -0.70 13.38 5.54
N HIS A 231 -1.02 14.47 6.23
CA HIS A 231 -2.31 15.11 6.17
C HIS A 231 -2.17 16.62 5.92
N GLN A 232 -2.95 17.14 4.98
CA GLN A 232 -3.06 18.57 4.68
C GLN A 232 -4.53 18.95 4.58
N ASN A 233 -4.94 19.91 5.41
CA ASN A 233 -6.32 20.42 5.43
C ASN A 233 -6.49 21.66 4.57
N GLY A 234 -7.73 21.91 4.15
CA GLY A 234 -8.11 23.09 3.40
C GLY A 234 -7.90 22.97 1.88
N LEU A 235 -7.99 24.12 1.21
CA LEU A 235 -7.91 24.19 -0.25
C LEU A 235 -6.48 24.15 -0.77
N ASN A 236 -5.52 24.68 0.00
CA ASN A 236 -4.11 24.68 -0.35
C ASN A 236 -3.43 23.46 0.27
N ARG A 237 -3.19 22.41 -0.54
CA ARG A 237 -2.67 21.11 -0.09
C ARG A 237 -1.60 20.55 -1.06
N PRO A 238 -0.47 21.26 -1.19
CA PRO A 238 0.48 21.01 -2.27
C PRO A 238 1.12 19.62 -2.26
N PHE A 239 1.23 18.94 -1.11
CA PHE A 239 1.76 17.58 -1.05
C PHE A 239 0.72 16.56 -1.53
N VAL A 240 -0.53 16.69 -1.05
CA VAL A 240 -1.66 15.88 -1.51
C VAL A 240 -1.85 16.03 -3.01
N ASP A 241 -1.84 17.26 -3.52
CA ASP A 241 -2.00 17.54 -4.95
C ASP A 241 -0.84 16.97 -5.77
N SER A 242 0.41 17.07 -5.30
CA SER A 242 1.57 16.48 -5.99
C SER A 242 1.46 14.96 -6.13
N ILE A 243 1.05 14.25 -5.07
CA ILE A 243 0.87 12.79 -5.12
C ILE A 243 -0.32 12.41 -5.99
N ARG A 244 -1.41 13.18 -5.94
CA ARG A 244 -2.57 13.00 -6.81
C ARG A 244 -2.19 13.19 -8.29
N GLU A 245 -1.35 14.16 -8.62
CA GLU A 245 -0.86 14.38 -9.98
C GLU A 245 0.00 13.22 -10.48
N ILE A 246 0.87 12.66 -9.63
CA ILE A 246 1.64 11.44 -9.96
C ILE A 246 0.69 10.28 -10.27
N PHE A 247 -0.33 10.05 -9.43
CA PHE A 247 -1.34 9.03 -9.69
C PHE A 247 -2.05 9.27 -11.04
N LEU A 248 -2.54 10.48 -11.28
CA LEU A 248 -3.29 10.81 -12.49
C LEU A 248 -2.44 10.74 -13.76
N ARG A 249 -1.14 11.06 -13.68
CA ARG A 249 -0.18 10.85 -14.77
C ARG A 249 -0.10 9.37 -15.14
N ASP A 250 0.10 8.51 -14.15
CA ASP A 250 0.20 7.07 -14.36
C ASP A 250 -1.15 6.48 -14.82
N TRP A 251 -2.25 7.00 -14.30
CA TRP A 251 -3.62 6.58 -14.67
C TRP A 251 -3.98 6.84 -16.13
N LYS A 252 -3.47 7.95 -16.68
CA LYS A 252 -3.79 8.43 -18.03
C LYS A 252 -2.78 7.96 -19.09
N CYS A 253 -1.67 7.34 -18.69
CA CYS A 253 -0.65 6.92 -19.65
C CYS A 253 -1.10 5.69 -20.46
N SER A 254 -0.43 5.44 -21.58
CA SER A 254 -0.72 4.32 -22.49
C SER A 254 -0.44 2.94 -21.90
N TYR A 255 0.14 2.87 -20.71
CA TYR A 255 0.52 1.64 -20.01
C TYR A 255 -0.51 1.23 -18.94
N ALA A 256 -1.51 2.08 -18.70
CA ALA A 256 -2.61 1.80 -17.78
C ALA A 256 -3.84 1.34 -18.56
N HIS A 257 -4.11 0.04 -18.51
CA HIS A 257 -5.16 -0.61 -19.28
C HIS A 257 -6.38 -0.87 -18.40
N ALA A 258 -7.59 -0.64 -18.91
CA ALA A 258 -8.82 -1.01 -18.19
C ALA A 258 -8.79 -2.52 -17.84
N LEU A 259 -9.29 -2.87 -16.66
CA LEU A 259 -9.27 -4.25 -16.17
C LEU A 259 -9.86 -5.23 -17.19
N SER A 260 -11.04 -4.91 -17.75
CA SER A 260 -11.72 -5.71 -18.78
C SER A 260 -10.86 -5.91 -20.03
N THR A 261 -10.28 -4.83 -20.56
CA THR A 261 -9.37 -4.87 -21.72
C THR A 261 -8.17 -5.77 -21.45
N TYR A 262 -7.54 -5.65 -20.28
CA TYR A 262 -6.39 -6.49 -19.92
C TYR A 262 -6.78 -7.98 -19.88
N ILE A 263 -7.91 -8.33 -19.25
CA ILE A 263 -8.40 -9.71 -19.17
C ILE A 263 -8.65 -10.28 -20.57
N GLN A 264 -9.43 -9.57 -21.38
CA GLN A 264 -9.83 -10.02 -22.71
C GLN A 264 -8.61 -10.30 -23.60
N HIS A 265 -7.67 -9.37 -23.65
CA HIS A 265 -6.52 -9.49 -24.55
C HIS A 265 -5.42 -10.41 -24.01
N CYS A 266 -5.17 -10.43 -22.70
CA CYS A 266 -4.00 -11.10 -22.13
C CYS A 266 -4.28 -12.46 -21.51
N LEU A 267 -5.54 -12.80 -21.24
CA LEU A 267 -5.90 -14.06 -20.59
C LEU A 267 -6.88 -14.88 -21.41
N GLU A 268 -7.78 -14.25 -22.15
CA GLU A 268 -8.81 -14.95 -22.92
C GLU A 268 -8.36 -15.18 -24.38
N ASN A 269 -7.75 -14.18 -25.02
CA ASN A 269 -7.44 -14.22 -26.46
C ASN A 269 -6.04 -14.78 -26.82
N ASN A 270 -5.22 -15.23 -25.85
CA ASN A 270 -3.85 -15.76 -26.07
C ASN A 270 -2.96 -14.92 -27.02
N ASN A 271 -3.26 -13.63 -27.18
CA ASN A 271 -2.61 -12.81 -28.19
C ASN A 271 -1.38 -12.14 -27.60
N ASN A 272 -0.26 -12.32 -28.30
CA ASN A 272 1.09 -11.83 -28.03
C ASN A 272 1.19 -10.29 -28.21
N SER A 273 0.24 -9.55 -27.64
CA SER A 273 0.23 -8.09 -27.70
C SER A 273 1.26 -7.52 -26.72
N ASN A 274 1.87 -6.38 -27.07
CA ASN A 274 2.82 -5.68 -26.17
C ASN A 274 2.18 -5.23 -24.83
N MET A 275 0.86 -5.32 -24.71
CA MET A 275 0.09 -5.05 -23.50
C MET A 275 0.13 -6.22 -22.49
N CYS A 276 0.43 -7.43 -22.98
CA CYS A 276 0.43 -8.64 -22.18
C CYS A 276 1.84 -8.98 -21.76
N GLU A 277 1.93 -9.56 -20.58
CA GLU A 277 3.21 -10.03 -20.08
C GLU A 277 3.30 -11.54 -20.15
N ASN A 278 4.51 -12.04 -20.38
CA ASN A 278 4.75 -13.47 -20.55
C ASN A 278 4.43 -14.25 -19.26
N SER A 279 3.81 -15.42 -19.41
CA SER A 279 3.66 -16.38 -18.31
C SER A 279 5.03 -16.76 -17.75
N LYS A 280 5.10 -16.93 -16.43
CA LYS A 280 6.27 -17.55 -15.80
C LYS A 280 6.39 -18.98 -16.32
N THR A 281 7.50 -19.32 -16.97
CA THR A 281 7.97 -20.70 -17.13
C THR A 281 8.35 -21.28 -15.78
#